data_AF-A0A9P8ZJI1-F1
#
_entry.id   AF-A0A9P8ZJI1-F1
#
_cell.length_a   1.000
_cell.length_b   1.000
_cell.length_c   1.000
_cell.angle_alpha   90.00
_cell.angle_beta   90.00
_cell.angle_gamma   90.00
#
_symmetry.space_group_name_H-M   'P 1'
#
loop_
_entity.id
_entity.type
_entity.pdbx_description
1 polymer ?
#
loop_
_entity_poly.entity_id
_entity_poly.type
_entity_poly.pdbx_seq_one_letter_code
_entity_poly.pdbx_strand_id
1 'polypeptide(L)'
;HGCGRGCSVELQLPNTSIYSCSWGPPDDGKTMDRPSTLNTKAVVNGVQNGRGGKGSIFVFASGNGASSGDQCNFDGYTNSIFTVTVGAIDFTGKHPYYSEACAAMMVVTYSSGGGRHITSTNVGKRECSSHHGGTSAAAPLASAVFALALQVRPDLTWRDIQHLCVNAAVQVNRKDPDWEMTAAKRPYSYKYGYGKLDAALFVAAARKWKLVKPQAFIESHVMELGTANMGKDGKMTGGELIKAGGITHNFEVTTTMLTSGNFESLEHITIKVWITHPRRGDVQVELISPNGVKSVLAGIRKYDEDTNGFTGWEFSTLKHWDENPVGIWTIRVADQNQPERKGYFLGWQMSLWGATIDSAKYKPWVVPSPAKDDDEEEVVSATSSPTASSADANETKQHPKPTDHLPEDHGVAEGEAHKLAFPQQTTSGTIGASSSSPVVASVVPSPSGSKEDSMSSTSSPTPSSIVPQVVQDHQWVFSGLAAFAVIGFGTAIFIWRRRVMQRRAARAEYDRVAEDEDDIAMRSRGRESVVRDREDEFDEDNDELGAEGARLTGHGVGFHDGFLEDDDPASARSPNRPYRDDPPSYDHTPRRSLDRA
;
A
#
# COMPACT_ATOMS: atom_id res chain seq x y z
N HIS A 1 0.45 5.67 -24.00
CA HIS A 1 0.08 4.36 -23.42
C HIS A 1 -0.95 4.40 -22.28
N GLY A 2 -1.47 5.55 -21.81
CA GLY A 2 -2.43 5.57 -20.67
C GLY A 2 -3.67 4.66 -20.84
N CYS A 3 -4.20 4.58 -22.06
CA CYS A 3 -5.37 3.78 -22.41
C CYS A 3 -5.28 2.29 -22.01
N GLY A 4 -4.08 1.68 -22.00
CA GLY A 4 -3.93 0.25 -21.69
C GLY A 4 -4.38 -0.13 -20.27
N ARG A 5 -4.25 0.79 -19.30
CA ARG A 5 -4.75 0.60 -17.92
C ARG A 5 -6.09 1.31 -17.68
N GLY A 6 -6.31 2.48 -18.30
CA GLY A 6 -7.57 3.22 -18.21
C GLY A 6 -8.76 2.47 -18.83
N CYS A 7 -8.63 1.98 -20.07
CA CYS A 7 -9.70 1.27 -20.75
C CYS A 7 -10.05 -0.07 -20.09
N SER A 8 -9.12 -0.70 -19.35
CA SER A 8 -9.39 -1.91 -18.56
C SER A 8 -10.42 -1.66 -17.45
N VAL A 9 -10.36 -0.49 -16.80
CA VAL A 9 -11.37 -0.08 -15.81
C VAL A 9 -12.74 0.08 -16.49
N GLU A 10 -12.77 0.79 -17.62
CA GLU A 10 -14.02 1.17 -18.29
C GLU A 10 -14.72 0.00 -19.02
N LEU A 11 -13.98 -0.94 -19.63
CA LEU A 11 -14.55 -2.06 -20.41
C LEU A 11 -15.43 -3.04 -19.62
N GLN A 12 -15.38 -3.03 -18.28
CA GLN A 12 -16.04 -4.03 -17.44
C GLN A 12 -16.98 -3.47 -16.36
N LEU A 13 -17.23 -2.15 -16.35
CA LEU A 13 -18.05 -1.46 -15.34
C LEU A 13 -19.44 -2.09 -15.03
N PRO A 14 -20.16 -2.71 -15.98
CA PRO A 14 -21.45 -3.36 -15.66
C PRO A 14 -21.31 -4.61 -14.78
N ASN A 15 -20.21 -5.36 -14.92
CA ASN A 15 -20.07 -6.71 -14.36
C ASN A 15 -19.05 -6.77 -13.20
N THR A 16 -18.03 -5.93 -13.21
CA THR A 16 -16.93 -5.97 -12.22
C THR A 16 -17.27 -5.11 -10.99
N SER A 17 -17.45 -5.78 -9.85
CA SER A 17 -17.81 -5.11 -8.58
C SER A 17 -16.63 -4.50 -7.83
N ILE A 18 -15.47 -5.16 -7.86
CA ILE A 18 -14.26 -4.77 -7.13
C ILE A 18 -13.07 -4.87 -8.07
N TYR A 19 -12.24 -3.82 -8.11
CA TYR A 19 -11.01 -3.74 -8.89
C TYR A 19 -9.82 -3.74 -7.92
N SER A 20 -9.05 -4.83 -7.88
CA SER A 20 -7.82 -4.93 -7.08
C SER A 20 -6.62 -4.46 -7.90
N CYS A 21 -6.06 -3.30 -7.56
CA CYS A 21 -5.02 -2.62 -8.32
C CYS A 21 -3.71 -2.54 -7.51
N SER A 22 -2.91 -3.59 -7.62
CA SER A 22 -1.57 -3.66 -7.03
C SER A 22 -0.52 -2.99 -7.93
N TRP A 23 -0.71 -1.72 -8.31
CA TRP A 23 0.19 -0.95 -9.19
C TRP A 23 -0.01 0.56 -9.06
N GLY A 24 1.04 1.34 -9.35
CA GLY A 24 1.05 2.81 -9.36
C GLY A 24 2.19 3.38 -10.21
N PRO A 25 2.71 4.57 -9.88
CA PRO A 25 4.02 5.08 -10.28
C PRO A 25 5.18 4.18 -9.79
N PRO A 26 6.46 4.51 -10.06
CA PRO A 26 7.61 3.85 -9.44
C PRO A 26 7.80 4.26 -7.97
N ASP A 27 7.84 3.27 -7.08
CA ASP A 27 8.02 3.37 -5.62
C ASP A 27 9.48 3.78 -5.21
N ASP A 28 10.03 4.84 -5.84
CA ASP A 28 11.48 5.11 -5.90
C ASP A 28 12.01 6.19 -4.94
N GLY A 29 11.14 6.78 -4.11
CA GLY A 29 11.45 7.86 -3.18
C GLY A 29 11.55 9.24 -3.83
N LYS A 30 11.11 9.39 -5.09
CA LYS A 30 11.27 10.61 -5.91
C LYS A 30 10.08 10.92 -6.81
N THR A 31 9.46 9.91 -7.40
CA THR A 31 8.40 10.13 -8.39
C THR A 31 7.17 10.79 -7.75
N MET A 32 6.50 11.68 -8.47
CA MET A 32 5.22 12.26 -8.06
C MET A 32 4.35 12.34 -9.31
N ASP A 33 3.40 11.41 -9.45
CA ASP A 33 2.60 11.24 -10.66
C ASP A 33 1.15 10.87 -10.35
N ARG A 34 0.23 11.30 -11.21
CA ARG A 34 -1.21 11.21 -10.99
C ARG A 34 -1.94 10.56 -12.18
N PRO A 35 -3.13 9.97 -11.98
CA PRO A 35 -3.94 9.48 -13.08
C PRO A 35 -4.14 10.55 -14.15
N SER A 36 -3.93 10.18 -15.42
CA SER A 36 -4.32 11.03 -16.54
C SER A 36 -5.82 11.32 -16.51
N THR A 37 -6.26 12.45 -17.07
CA THR A 37 -7.68 12.88 -17.05
C THR A 37 -8.65 11.79 -17.54
N LEU A 38 -8.24 10.94 -18.48
CA LEU A 38 -9.02 9.77 -18.92
C LEU A 38 -9.13 8.70 -17.83
N ASN A 39 -8.03 8.36 -17.15
CA ASN A 39 -8.05 7.43 -16.03
C ASN A 39 -8.88 7.98 -14.86
N THR A 40 -8.79 9.28 -14.55
CA THR A 40 -9.63 9.94 -13.54
C THR A 40 -11.11 9.84 -13.93
N LYS A 41 -11.46 10.13 -15.20
CA LYS A 41 -12.83 9.98 -15.72
C LYS A 41 -13.32 8.53 -15.62
N ALA A 42 -12.50 7.53 -15.94
CA ALA A 42 -12.86 6.11 -15.82
C ALA A 42 -13.11 5.66 -14.36
N VAL A 43 -12.27 6.09 -13.41
CA VAL A 43 -12.48 5.81 -11.97
C VAL A 43 -13.74 6.49 -11.45
N VAL A 44 -13.97 7.76 -11.82
CA VAL A 44 -15.17 8.54 -11.43
C VAL A 44 -16.45 7.94 -12.03
N ASN A 45 -16.42 7.55 -13.30
CA ASN A 45 -17.48 6.80 -13.97
C ASN A 45 -17.76 5.48 -13.20
N GLY A 46 -16.70 4.79 -12.77
CA GLY A 46 -16.78 3.57 -11.97
C GLY A 46 -17.45 3.75 -10.61
N VAL A 47 -17.10 4.78 -9.83
CA VAL A 47 -17.73 5.02 -8.50
C VAL A 47 -19.12 5.65 -8.59
N GLN A 48 -19.52 6.22 -9.73
CA GLN A 48 -20.85 6.81 -9.92
C GLN A 48 -21.84 5.82 -10.55
N ASN A 49 -21.45 5.15 -11.65
CA ASN A 49 -22.36 4.33 -12.46
C ASN A 49 -22.17 2.82 -12.25
N GLY A 50 -20.97 2.39 -11.84
CA GLY A 50 -20.63 0.99 -11.58
C GLY A 50 -21.55 0.30 -10.58
N ARG A 51 -21.68 -1.03 -10.70
CA ARG A 51 -22.59 -1.87 -9.89
C ARG A 51 -24.06 -1.42 -9.91
N GLY A 52 -24.48 -0.71 -10.96
CA GLY A 52 -25.81 -0.11 -11.09
C GLY A 52 -26.02 1.00 -10.05
N GLY A 53 -25.27 2.10 -10.20
CA GLY A 53 -25.41 3.33 -9.38
C GLY A 53 -24.88 3.25 -7.95
N LYS A 54 -24.22 2.15 -7.56
CA LYS A 54 -23.64 1.96 -6.21
C LYS A 54 -22.16 2.31 -6.14
N GLY A 55 -21.53 2.41 -7.31
CA GLY A 55 -20.09 2.51 -7.49
C GLY A 55 -19.38 1.18 -7.37
N SER A 56 -18.51 0.90 -8.34
CA SER A 56 -17.49 -0.13 -8.23
C SER A 56 -16.44 0.28 -7.20
N ILE A 57 -15.85 -0.69 -6.50
CA ILE A 57 -14.88 -0.45 -5.43
C ILE A 57 -13.46 -0.63 -5.99
N PHE A 58 -12.66 0.43 -5.93
CA PHE A 58 -11.25 0.38 -6.33
C PHE A 58 -10.38 0.18 -5.09
N VAL A 59 -9.54 -0.85 -5.07
CA VAL A 59 -8.65 -1.17 -3.95
C VAL A 59 -7.21 -1.09 -4.43
N PHE A 60 -6.42 -0.19 -3.86
CA PHE A 60 -5.04 0.01 -4.28
C PHE A 60 -4.05 -0.41 -3.19
N ALA A 61 -2.97 -1.06 -3.61
CA ALA A 61 -1.82 -1.33 -2.74
C ALA A 61 -1.06 -0.03 -2.49
N SER A 62 -0.70 0.27 -1.24
CA SER A 62 -0.13 1.58 -0.86
C SER A 62 1.31 1.85 -1.33
N GLY A 63 1.87 1.12 -2.29
CA GLY A 63 3.28 1.21 -2.67
C GLY A 63 4.24 0.47 -1.73
N ASN A 64 5.49 0.30 -2.17
CA ASN A 64 6.54 -0.52 -1.56
C ASN A 64 7.85 0.27 -1.31
N GLY A 65 7.81 1.60 -1.44
CA GLY A 65 8.97 2.50 -1.46
C GLY A 65 9.42 3.02 -0.11
N ALA A 66 8.90 2.52 1.02
CA ALA A 66 9.19 3.12 2.34
C ALA A 66 10.68 3.08 2.72
N SER A 67 11.42 2.04 2.32
CA SER A 67 12.89 2.00 2.46
C SER A 67 13.63 2.99 1.56
N SER A 68 13.01 3.42 0.45
CA SER A 68 13.43 4.54 -0.39
C SER A 68 13.02 5.90 0.21
N GLY A 69 12.31 5.92 1.34
CA GLY A 69 11.74 7.13 1.93
C GLY A 69 10.54 7.68 1.15
N ASP A 70 9.82 6.83 0.42
CA ASP A 70 8.62 7.21 -0.33
C ASP A 70 7.34 7.22 0.52
N GLN A 71 6.29 7.85 0.00
CA GLN A 71 5.03 8.12 0.69
C GLN A 71 3.85 8.10 -0.29
N CYS A 72 2.84 7.29 0.01
CA CYS A 72 1.62 7.14 -0.80
C CYS A 72 0.74 8.39 -0.98
N ASN A 73 1.13 9.57 -0.48
CA ASN A 73 0.48 10.85 -0.84
C ASN A 73 1.08 11.50 -2.11
N PHE A 74 2.17 10.95 -2.66
CA PHE A 74 2.79 11.35 -3.93
C PHE A 74 2.38 10.47 -5.12
N ASP A 75 1.61 9.41 -4.87
CA ASP A 75 0.90 8.63 -5.88
C ASP A 75 -0.58 9.06 -5.96
N GLY A 76 -0.99 9.57 -7.11
CA GLY A 76 -2.37 10.02 -7.34
C GLY A 76 -3.41 8.90 -7.49
N TYR A 77 -3.01 7.62 -7.50
CA TYR A 77 -3.94 6.48 -7.47
C TYR A 77 -4.30 6.10 -6.02
N THR A 78 -3.30 5.95 -5.14
CA THR A 78 -3.51 5.66 -3.70
C THR A 78 -3.95 6.87 -2.88
N ASN A 79 -3.64 8.10 -3.29
CA ASN A 79 -4.16 9.29 -2.60
C ASN A 79 -5.59 9.70 -3.03
N SER A 80 -6.16 9.04 -4.04
CA SER A 80 -7.49 9.36 -4.56
C SER A 80 -8.61 9.02 -3.57
N ILE A 81 -9.55 9.95 -3.34
CA ILE A 81 -10.72 9.70 -2.48
C ILE A 81 -11.61 8.54 -2.98
N PHE A 82 -11.50 8.17 -4.25
CA PHE A 82 -12.30 7.14 -4.92
C PHE A 82 -11.75 5.71 -4.75
N THR A 83 -10.57 5.56 -4.11
CA THR A 83 -9.92 4.27 -3.87
C THR A 83 -9.95 3.89 -2.38
N VAL A 84 -9.63 2.63 -2.10
CA VAL A 84 -9.35 2.12 -0.75
C VAL A 84 -7.88 1.74 -0.72
N THR A 85 -7.06 2.56 -0.05
CA THR A 85 -5.61 2.35 0.02
C THR A 85 -5.24 1.43 1.18
N VAL A 86 -4.54 0.35 0.83
CA VAL A 86 -4.25 -0.80 1.68
C VAL A 86 -2.74 -0.99 1.83
N GLY A 87 -2.23 -0.74 3.04
CA GLY A 87 -0.86 -1.06 3.43
C GLY A 87 -0.70 -2.49 3.95
N ALA A 88 0.53 -2.86 4.28
CA ALA A 88 0.88 -4.20 4.73
C ALA A 88 1.19 -4.28 6.23
N ILE A 89 0.89 -5.43 6.82
CA ILE A 89 1.44 -5.92 8.09
C ILE A 89 2.01 -7.33 7.92
N ASP A 90 3.10 -7.65 8.61
CA ASP A 90 3.62 -9.03 8.64
C ASP A 90 2.70 -9.96 9.47
N PHE A 91 2.98 -11.27 9.47
CA PHE A 91 2.16 -12.25 10.18
C PHE A 91 2.10 -12.03 11.72
N THR A 92 3.05 -11.30 12.30
CA THR A 92 3.03 -10.90 13.72
C THR A 92 2.28 -9.57 13.95
N GLY A 93 1.93 -8.88 12.87
CA GLY A 93 1.21 -7.61 12.86
C GLY A 93 2.11 -6.38 12.74
N LYS A 94 3.43 -6.53 12.61
CA LYS A 94 4.37 -5.39 12.49
C LYS A 94 4.32 -4.77 11.10
N HIS A 95 4.74 -3.52 10.98
CA HIS A 95 4.83 -2.78 9.72
C HIS A 95 6.10 -3.19 8.94
N PRO A 96 6.00 -3.83 7.75
CA PRO A 96 7.16 -4.25 6.97
C PRO A 96 7.89 -3.05 6.38
N TYR A 97 9.21 -3.13 6.24
CA TYR A 97 10.08 -2.00 5.85
C TYR A 97 9.73 -1.36 4.49
N TYR A 98 9.01 -2.07 3.63
CA TYR A 98 8.60 -1.62 2.29
C TYR A 98 7.28 -0.84 2.31
N SER A 99 6.38 -1.10 3.26
CA SER A 99 5.01 -0.56 3.21
C SER A 99 5.02 0.94 3.42
N GLU A 100 4.58 1.73 2.44
CA GLU A 100 4.56 3.19 2.61
C GLU A 100 3.52 3.65 3.62
N ALA A 101 3.70 4.89 4.07
CA ALA A 101 2.85 5.54 5.06
C ALA A 101 2.45 6.93 4.55
N CYS A 102 1.17 7.29 4.73
CA CYS A 102 0.64 8.59 4.30
C CYS A 102 -0.69 8.91 5.01
N ALA A 103 -1.19 10.15 4.84
CA ALA A 103 -2.49 10.55 5.36
C ALA A 103 -3.69 9.95 4.59
N ALA A 104 -3.45 9.33 3.43
CA ALA A 104 -4.44 8.60 2.64
C ALA A 104 -4.56 7.09 2.99
N MET A 105 -3.79 6.61 3.98
CA MET A 105 -3.80 5.21 4.40
C MET A 105 -5.13 4.85 5.07
N MET A 106 -5.93 3.96 4.48
CA MET A 106 -7.25 3.64 5.04
C MET A 106 -7.19 2.49 6.06
N VAL A 107 -6.58 1.38 5.66
CA VAL A 107 -6.47 0.13 6.44
C VAL A 107 -5.24 -0.66 6.03
N VAL A 108 -4.90 -1.71 6.79
CA VAL A 108 -3.86 -2.68 6.43
C VAL A 108 -4.38 -4.12 6.39
N THR A 109 -3.69 -4.99 5.66
CA THR A 109 -3.88 -6.44 5.75
C THR A 109 -2.55 -7.18 5.76
N TYR A 110 -2.58 -8.48 6.02
CA TYR A 110 -1.40 -9.32 6.07
C TYR A 110 -0.64 -9.40 4.74
N SER A 111 0.68 -9.45 4.79
CA SER A 111 1.58 -9.71 3.67
C SER A 111 2.91 -10.30 4.15
N SER A 112 3.96 -10.23 3.33
CA SER A 112 5.30 -10.75 3.62
C SER A 112 6.05 -9.96 4.70
N GLY A 113 6.86 -10.66 5.49
CA GLY A 113 7.72 -10.12 6.53
C GLY A 113 7.98 -11.13 7.66
N GLY A 114 9.04 -10.91 8.43
CA GLY A 114 9.38 -11.71 9.61
C GLY A 114 9.70 -13.18 9.37
N GLY A 115 10.11 -13.54 8.15
CA GLY A 115 10.33 -14.92 7.71
C GLY A 115 9.10 -15.58 7.05
N ARG A 116 8.02 -14.84 6.75
CA ARG A 116 6.82 -15.36 6.09
C ARG A 116 6.41 -14.56 4.86
N HIS A 117 5.57 -15.18 4.04
CA HIS A 117 5.04 -14.68 2.77
C HIS A 117 3.56 -15.10 2.63
N ILE A 118 2.85 -14.54 1.65
CA ILE A 118 1.55 -15.03 1.22
C ILE A 118 1.73 -16.26 0.33
N THR A 119 0.91 -17.29 0.58
CA THR A 119 0.80 -18.48 -0.28
C THR A 119 -0.40 -18.32 -1.21
N SER A 120 -0.21 -18.53 -2.52
CA SER A 120 -1.25 -18.36 -3.54
C SER A 120 -0.98 -19.24 -4.77
N THR A 121 -1.89 -19.24 -5.74
CA THR A 121 -1.65 -19.78 -7.10
C THR A 121 -0.57 -18.97 -7.84
N ASN A 122 0.15 -19.60 -8.76
CA ASN A 122 1.21 -18.97 -9.56
C ASN A 122 1.00 -19.23 -11.07
N VAL A 123 1.76 -18.52 -11.92
CA VAL A 123 1.75 -18.71 -13.37
C VAL A 123 2.36 -20.07 -13.72
N GLY A 124 1.54 -20.97 -14.26
CA GLY A 124 1.94 -22.30 -14.73
C GLY A 124 0.84 -23.34 -14.52
N LYS A 125 1.04 -24.57 -15.01
CA LYS A 125 0.03 -25.63 -14.94
C LYS A 125 0.00 -26.25 -13.55
N ARG A 126 -0.95 -25.82 -12.71
CA ARG A 126 -1.12 -26.20 -11.28
C ARG A 126 0.02 -25.68 -10.37
N GLU A 127 0.64 -24.56 -10.75
CA GLU A 127 1.72 -23.95 -9.97
C GLU A 127 1.21 -23.14 -8.77
N CYS A 128 2.02 -23.12 -7.71
CA CYS A 128 1.78 -22.34 -6.50
C CYS A 128 2.99 -21.45 -6.19
N SER A 129 2.78 -20.35 -5.48
CA SER A 129 3.84 -19.51 -4.91
C SER A 129 3.70 -19.46 -3.40
N SER A 130 4.79 -19.75 -2.70
CA SER A 130 4.95 -19.54 -1.25
C SER A 130 5.81 -18.30 -0.94
N HIS A 131 5.97 -17.40 -1.93
CA HIS A 131 6.87 -16.25 -1.89
C HIS A 131 6.19 -14.95 -2.36
N HIS A 132 4.86 -14.85 -2.29
CA HIS A 132 4.15 -13.63 -2.67
C HIS A 132 4.16 -12.62 -1.51
N GLY A 133 4.24 -11.32 -1.82
CA GLY A 133 4.53 -10.28 -0.83
C GLY A 133 4.36 -8.86 -1.35
N GLY A 134 4.87 -7.90 -0.58
CA GLY A 134 4.65 -6.46 -0.81
C GLY A 134 3.24 -6.00 -0.41
N THR A 135 2.98 -4.70 -0.45
CA THR A 135 1.59 -4.18 -0.34
C THR A 135 0.72 -4.71 -1.49
N SER A 136 1.36 -5.07 -2.60
CA SER A 136 0.79 -5.79 -3.74
C SER A 136 0.02 -7.08 -3.40
N ALA A 137 0.40 -7.79 -2.32
CA ALA A 137 -0.33 -8.97 -1.84
C ALA A 137 -1.37 -8.65 -0.75
N ALA A 138 -1.36 -7.43 -0.20
CA ALA A 138 -2.34 -6.96 0.79
C ALA A 138 -3.67 -6.52 0.14
N ALA A 139 -3.62 -5.69 -0.90
CA ALA A 139 -4.83 -5.21 -1.59
C ALA A 139 -5.79 -6.32 -2.10
N PRO A 140 -5.31 -7.48 -2.60
CA PRO A 140 -6.18 -8.63 -2.92
C PRO A 140 -6.90 -9.23 -1.71
N LEU A 141 -6.28 -9.27 -0.52
CA LEU A 141 -6.90 -9.78 0.70
C LEU A 141 -7.98 -8.83 1.23
N ALA A 142 -7.74 -7.50 1.15
CA ALA A 142 -8.79 -6.51 1.42
C ALA A 142 -9.96 -6.65 0.44
N SER A 143 -9.66 -6.82 -0.85
CA SER A 143 -10.68 -7.07 -1.89
C SER A 143 -11.53 -8.31 -1.60
N ALA A 144 -10.93 -9.38 -1.06
CA ALA A 144 -11.67 -10.57 -0.63
C ALA A 144 -12.59 -10.31 0.59
N VAL A 145 -12.16 -9.51 1.57
CA VAL A 145 -13.02 -9.07 2.69
C VAL A 145 -14.21 -8.25 2.19
N PHE A 146 -13.99 -7.34 1.23
CA PHE A 146 -15.07 -6.57 0.63
C PHE A 146 -16.03 -7.44 -0.20
N ALA A 147 -15.52 -8.46 -0.90
CA ALA A 147 -16.37 -9.43 -1.61
C ALA A 147 -17.30 -10.20 -0.64
N LEU A 148 -16.79 -10.63 0.52
CA LEU A 148 -17.61 -11.27 1.57
C LEU A 148 -18.66 -10.32 2.15
N ALA A 149 -18.37 -9.02 2.26
CA ALA A 149 -19.36 -8.03 2.66
C ALA A 149 -20.44 -7.83 1.60
N LEU A 150 -20.05 -7.69 0.32
CA LEU A 150 -20.99 -7.53 -0.80
C LEU A 150 -21.87 -8.77 -1.04
N GLN A 151 -21.36 -9.99 -0.79
CA GLN A 151 -22.15 -11.22 -0.86
C GLN A 151 -23.37 -11.18 0.07
N VAL A 152 -23.23 -10.51 1.21
CA VAL A 152 -24.27 -10.39 2.24
C VAL A 152 -25.08 -9.11 2.10
N ARG A 153 -24.49 -8.04 1.56
CA ARG A 153 -25.08 -6.72 1.35
C ARG A 153 -24.67 -6.16 -0.01
N PRO A 154 -25.28 -6.64 -1.11
CA PRO A 154 -24.96 -6.19 -2.47
C PRO A 154 -25.39 -4.74 -2.74
N ASP A 155 -26.15 -4.13 -1.80
CA ASP A 155 -26.62 -2.75 -1.79
C ASP A 155 -25.59 -1.72 -1.28
N LEU A 156 -24.52 -2.14 -0.60
CA LEU A 156 -23.47 -1.21 -0.10
C LEU A 156 -22.87 -0.39 -1.25
N THR A 157 -22.74 0.92 -1.07
CA THR A 157 -22.01 1.78 -2.00
C THR A 157 -20.49 1.68 -1.81
N TRP A 158 -19.72 2.22 -2.74
CA TRP A 158 -18.27 2.38 -2.59
C TRP A 158 -17.89 3.15 -1.31
N ARG A 159 -18.66 4.20 -0.95
CA ARG A 159 -18.49 4.95 0.31
C ARG A 159 -18.88 4.15 1.54
N ASP A 160 -19.90 3.29 1.48
CA ASP A 160 -20.24 2.42 2.61
C ASP A 160 -19.09 1.45 2.94
N ILE A 161 -18.35 0.96 1.93
CA ILE A 161 -17.15 0.14 2.15
C ILE A 161 -16.05 0.94 2.85
N GLN A 162 -15.80 2.20 2.44
CA GLN A 162 -14.85 3.08 3.13
C GLN A 162 -15.27 3.38 4.58
N HIS A 163 -16.55 3.71 4.81
CA HIS A 163 -17.09 3.89 6.17
C HIS A 163 -16.95 2.62 7.02
N LEU A 164 -17.17 1.43 6.44
CA LEU A 164 -16.97 0.15 7.13
C LEU A 164 -15.50 -0.09 7.47
N CYS A 165 -14.54 0.32 6.63
CA CYS A 165 -13.11 0.33 6.97
C CYS A 165 -12.85 1.18 8.23
N VAL A 166 -13.34 2.43 8.25
CA VAL A 166 -13.17 3.38 9.36
C VAL A 166 -13.87 2.92 10.66
N ASN A 167 -14.93 2.11 10.55
CA ASN A 167 -15.75 1.67 11.68
C ASN A 167 -15.44 0.25 12.20
N ALA A 168 -14.88 -0.64 11.38
CA ALA A 168 -14.64 -2.05 11.74
C ALA A 168 -13.16 -2.47 11.75
N ALA A 169 -12.22 -1.58 11.40
CA ALA A 169 -10.80 -1.87 11.49
C ALA A 169 -10.33 -2.10 12.95
N VAL A 170 -9.34 -2.97 13.12
CA VAL A 170 -8.81 -3.37 14.42
C VAL A 170 -7.41 -2.79 14.62
N GLN A 171 -7.24 -1.96 15.63
CA GLN A 171 -5.94 -1.36 15.99
C GLN A 171 -4.91 -2.45 16.34
N VAL A 172 -3.90 -2.60 15.47
CA VAL A 172 -2.69 -3.41 15.68
C VAL A 172 -1.62 -2.60 16.41
N ASN A 173 -0.64 -3.27 17.03
CA ASN A 173 0.54 -2.64 17.65
C ASN A 173 0.21 -1.40 18.51
N ARG A 174 -0.74 -1.52 19.46
CA ARG A 174 -1.31 -0.36 20.21
C ARG A 174 -0.33 0.46 21.06
N LYS A 175 0.96 0.12 21.07
CA LYS A 175 2.07 0.85 21.71
C LYS A 175 2.97 1.58 20.71
N ASP A 176 2.72 1.41 19.41
CA ASP A 176 3.43 2.13 18.35
C ASP A 176 3.13 3.64 18.46
N PRO A 177 4.15 4.51 18.51
CA PRO A 177 3.96 5.94 18.73
C PRO A 177 3.23 6.66 17.59
N ASP A 178 3.06 6.01 16.42
CA ASP A 178 2.38 6.58 15.25
C ASP A 178 0.84 6.58 15.38
N TRP A 179 0.30 5.96 16.44
CA TRP A 179 -1.13 6.01 16.75
C TRP A 179 -1.53 7.34 17.42
N GLU A 180 -2.07 8.25 16.62
CA GLU A 180 -2.65 9.50 17.07
C GLU A 180 -4.18 9.39 17.25
N MET A 181 -4.76 10.20 18.14
CA MET A 181 -6.22 10.25 18.34
C MET A 181 -6.84 11.34 17.44
N THR A 182 -7.85 10.97 16.65
CA THR A 182 -8.63 11.91 15.84
C THR A 182 -9.67 12.67 16.68
N ALA A 183 -10.22 13.77 16.15
CA ALA A 183 -11.28 14.54 16.81
C ALA A 183 -12.56 13.71 17.02
N ALA A 184 -12.84 12.78 16.10
CA ALA A 184 -13.87 11.76 16.20
C ALA A 184 -13.59 10.66 17.25
N LYS A 185 -12.48 10.75 17.99
CA LYS A 185 -12.03 9.81 19.03
C LYS A 185 -11.77 8.39 18.52
N ARG A 186 -11.40 8.27 17.23
CA ARG A 186 -10.87 7.06 16.60
C ARG A 186 -9.32 7.14 16.57
N PRO A 187 -8.57 6.07 16.86
CA PRO A 187 -7.13 6.05 16.62
C PRO A 187 -6.84 5.98 15.11
N TYR A 188 -5.85 6.72 14.64
CA TYR A 188 -5.34 6.70 13.27
C TYR A 188 -3.81 6.66 13.28
N SER A 189 -3.21 5.96 12.32
CA SER A 189 -1.76 5.93 12.08
C SER A 189 -1.48 6.05 10.57
N TYR A 190 -0.41 6.74 10.20
CA TYR A 190 -0.01 6.87 8.79
C TYR A 190 0.44 5.53 8.19
N LYS A 191 0.94 4.61 9.03
CA LYS A 191 1.36 3.24 8.64
C LYS A 191 0.21 2.23 8.59
N TYR A 192 -0.82 2.42 9.41
CA TYR A 192 -1.87 1.41 9.62
C TYR A 192 -3.28 1.88 9.22
N GLY A 193 -3.45 3.16 8.89
CA GLY A 193 -4.76 3.79 8.74
C GLY A 193 -5.55 3.71 10.03
N TYR A 194 -6.79 3.23 9.94
CA TYR A 194 -7.62 2.91 11.12
C TYR A 194 -7.30 1.53 11.74
N GLY A 195 -6.41 0.74 11.13
CA GLY A 195 -5.98 -0.57 11.61
C GLY A 195 -6.14 -1.68 10.59
N LYS A 196 -6.01 -2.94 11.04
CA LYS A 196 -6.16 -4.08 10.15
C LYS A 196 -7.63 -4.36 9.84
N LEU A 197 -7.93 -4.88 8.65
CA LEU A 197 -9.22 -5.51 8.41
C LEU A 197 -9.33 -6.83 9.20
N ASP A 198 -10.51 -7.07 9.76
CA ASP A 198 -10.94 -8.35 10.31
C ASP A 198 -12.21 -8.79 9.58
N ALA A 199 -12.15 -9.91 8.88
CA ALA A 199 -13.24 -10.35 8.00
C ALA A 199 -14.55 -10.62 8.75
N ALA A 200 -14.47 -11.15 9.98
CA ALA A 200 -15.65 -11.47 10.77
C ALA A 200 -16.31 -10.19 11.31
N LEU A 201 -15.51 -9.26 11.84
CA LEU A 201 -16.02 -7.98 12.33
C LEU A 201 -16.55 -7.09 11.19
N PHE A 202 -15.87 -7.04 10.05
CA PHE A 202 -16.28 -6.25 8.89
C PHE A 202 -17.61 -6.75 8.31
N VAL A 203 -17.78 -8.07 8.14
CA VAL A 203 -19.05 -8.65 7.67
C VAL A 203 -20.15 -8.52 8.73
N ALA A 204 -19.83 -8.62 10.03
CA ALA A 204 -20.80 -8.40 11.10
C ALA A 204 -21.28 -6.93 11.19
N ALA A 205 -20.40 -5.97 10.92
CA ALA A 205 -20.75 -4.55 10.77
C ALA A 205 -21.60 -4.32 9.51
N ALA A 206 -21.17 -4.86 8.35
CA ALA A 206 -21.90 -4.77 7.08
C ALA A 206 -23.35 -5.26 7.21
N ARG A 207 -23.60 -6.40 7.88
CA ARG A 207 -24.95 -6.93 8.15
C ARG A 207 -25.88 -5.94 8.87
N LYS A 208 -25.34 -5.02 9.66
CA LYS A 208 -26.08 -4.01 10.43
C LYS A 208 -25.97 -2.60 9.84
N TRP A 209 -25.24 -2.43 8.74
CA TRP A 209 -24.88 -1.11 8.21
C TRP A 209 -26.07 -0.40 7.59
N LYS A 210 -26.32 0.85 8.01
CA LYS A 210 -27.27 1.74 7.35
C LYS A 210 -26.53 2.51 6.27
N LEU A 211 -27.01 2.40 5.02
CA LEU A 211 -26.40 3.10 3.87
C LEU A 211 -26.26 4.60 4.15
N VAL A 212 -25.09 5.15 3.84
CA VAL A 212 -24.84 6.58 3.95
C VAL A 212 -25.58 7.35 2.87
N LYS A 213 -25.91 8.62 3.15
CA LYS A 213 -26.51 9.51 2.15
C LYS A 213 -25.54 9.75 0.98
N PRO A 214 -26.02 10.18 -0.21
CA PRO A 214 -25.17 10.53 -1.35
C PRO A 214 -24.10 11.57 -1.00
N GLN A 215 -23.02 11.61 -1.77
CA GLN A 215 -21.85 12.43 -1.49
C GLN A 215 -22.14 13.93 -1.67
N ALA A 216 -21.67 14.76 -0.75
CA ALA A 216 -21.54 16.21 -0.87
C ALA A 216 -20.07 16.61 -0.95
N PHE A 217 -19.79 17.75 -1.56
CA PHE A 217 -18.45 18.34 -1.58
C PHE A 217 -18.53 19.87 -1.48
N ILE A 218 -17.54 20.47 -0.83
CA ILE A 218 -17.35 21.92 -0.74
C ILE A 218 -15.89 22.20 -1.08
N GLU A 219 -15.66 22.92 -2.17
CA GLU A 219 -14.34 23.30 -2.67
C GLU A 219 -14.12 24.80 -2.46
N SER A 220 -12.97 25.19 -1.91
CA SER A 220 -12.60 26.60 -1.76
C SER A 220 -12.27 27.24 -3.11
N HIS A 221 -12.23 28.57 -3.16
CA HIS A 221 -11.44 29.24 -4.19
C HIS A 221 -9.95 28.89 -3.99
N VAL A 222 -9.13 29.03 -5.02
CA VAL A 222 -7.67 28.93 -4.86
C VAL A 222 -7.20 30.18 -4.10
N MET A 223 -6.63 29.98 -2.92
CA MET A 223 -6.08 31.03 -2.08
C MET A 223 -4.66 31.32 -2.54
N GLU A 224 -4.45 32.47 -3.19
CA GLU A 224 -3.15 32.91 -3.70
C GLU A 224 -2.39 33.69 -2.62
N LEU A 225 -1.06 33.50 -2.54
CA LEU A 225 -0.18 34.16 -1.56
C LEU A 225 0.74 35.18 -2.23
N GLY A 226 0.94 36.33 -1.59
CA GLY A 226 1.85 37.38 -2.06
C GLY A 226 1.53 37.85 -3.48
N THR A 227 2.52 37.76 -4.38
CA THR A 227 2.37 38.08 -5.81
C THR A 227 2.42 36.82 -6.68
N ALA A 228 1.74 35.74 -6.25
CA ALA A 228 1.72 34.48 -6.99
C ALA A 228 1.18 34.61 -8.41
N ASN A 229 1.77 33.83 -9.31
CA ASN A 229 1.25 33.54 -10.64
C ASN A 229 1.44 32.05 -10.89
N MET A 230 0.32 31.33 -10.97
CA MET A 230 0.25 29.88 -11.15
C MET A 230 -0.17 29.58 -12.59
N GLY A 231 0.67 30.00 -13.54
CA GLY A 231 0.35 30.00 -14.97
C GLY A 231 -0.12 28.65 -15.51
N LYS A 232 -1.15 28.66 -16.37
CA LYS A 232 -1.65 27.46 -17.08
C LYS A 232 -0.59 26.78 -17.95
N ASP A 233 0.47 27.50 -18.31
CA ASP A 233 1.66 27.00 -19.02
C ASP A 233 2.68 26.30 -18.10
N GLY A 234 2.34 26.11 -16.81
CA GLY A 234 3.18 25.50 -15.79
C GLY A 234 4.20 26.44 -15.16
N LYS A 235 4.32 27.71 -15.60
CA LYS A 235 5.30 28.65 -15.03
C LYS A 235 4.79 29.26 -13.72
N MET A 236 5.14 28.60 -12.63
CA MET A 236 4.94 29.09 -11.27
C MET A 236 5.97 30.18 -10.90
N THR A 237 5.50 31.38 -10.54
CA THR A 237 6.33 32.50 -10.08
C THR A 237 5.67 33.28 -8.94
N GLY A 238 6.45 34.06 -8.20
CA GLY A 238 5.94 34.78 -7.02
C GLY A 238 5.69 33.86 -5.83
N GLY A 239 4.60 34.10 -5.10
CA GLY A 239 4.30 33.44 -3.82
C GLY A 239 5.02 34.07 -2.63
N GLU A 240 4.81 33.50 -1.45
CA GLU A 240 5.56 33.87 -0.25
C GLU A 240 6.73 32.91 0.00
N LEU A 241 7.88 33.50 0.36
CA LEU A 241 9.10 32.75 0.72
C LEU A 241 8.83 31.82 1.90
N ILE A 242 9.15 30.53 1.72
CA ILE A 242 9.18 29.56 2.82
C ILE A 242 10.35 29.95 3.74
N LYS A 243 10.06 30.11 5.03
CA LYS A 243 10.99 30.62 6.04
C LYS A 243 11.43 29.46 6.95
N ALA A 244 12.59 29.60 7.60
CA ALA A 244 12.99 28.71 8.68
C ALA A 244 11.89 28.64 9.76
N GLY A 245 11.38 27.44 10.03
CA GLY A 245 10.21 27.19 10.89
C GLY A 245 8.87 27.02 10.14
N GLY A 246 8.81 27.39 8.86
CA GLY A 246 7.66 27.27 7.97
C GLY A 246 6.81 28.54 7.84
N ILE A 247 5.93 28.53 6.84
CA ILE A 247 4.86 29.50 6.61
C ILE A 247 3.51 28.84 6.91
N THR A 248 2.55 29.60 7.43
CA THR A 248 1.17 29.15 7.69
C THR A 248 0.15 30.03 6.96
N HIS A 249 -0.92 29.41 6.44
CA HIS A 249 -2.08 30.11 5.90
C HIS A 249 -3.36 29.49 6.46
N ASN A 250 -4.41 30.30 6.64
CA ASN A 250 -5.67 29.89 7.26
C ASN A 250 -6.83 29.88 6.27
N PHE A 251 -7.84 29.05 6.53
CA PHE A 251 -9.14 29.07 5.86
C PHE A 251 -10.23 28.76 6.87
N GLU A 252 -11.30 29.58 6.91
CA GLU A 252 -12.41 29.38 7.84
C GLU A 252 -13.58 28.65 7.16
N VAL A 253 -13.95 27.50 7.72
CA VAL A 253 -15.15 26.75 7.32
C VAL A 253 -16.29 27.17 8.24
N THR A 254 -17.32 27.83 7.68
CA THR A 254 -18.49 28.29 8.45
C THR A 254 -19.68 27.34 8.32
N THR A 255 -20.57 27.32 9.32
CA THR A 255 -21.83 26.56 9.25
C THR A 255 -22.70 26.98 8.04
N THR A 256 -22.62 28.25 7.65
CA THR A 256 -23.30 28.78 6.45
C THR A 256 -22.78 28.14 5.16
N MET A 257 -21.47 27.87 5.06
CA MET A 257 -20.89 27.15 3.92
C MET A 257 -21.38 25.69 3.90
N LEU A 258 -21.38 25.00 5.05
CA LEU A 258 -21.86 23.61 5.14
C LEU A 258 -23.33 23.49 4.71
N THR A 259 -24.20 24.34 5.26
CA THR A 259 -25.64 24.34 4.93
C THR A 259 -25.91 24.74 3.48
N SER A 260 -25.18 25.70 2.93
CA SER A 260 -25.32 26.12 1.51
C SER A 260 -24.79 25.07 0.54
N GLY A 261 -23.70 24.38 0.91
CA GLY A 261 -23.12 23.25 0.17
C GLY A 261 -23.84 21.92 0.37
N ASN A 262 -24.97 21.90 1.09
CA ASN A 262 -25.74 20.69 1.41
C ASN A 262 -24.91 19.61 2.13
N PHE A 263 -23.96 19.99 2.99
CA PHE A 263 -22.93 19.12 3.58
C PHE A 263 -23.22 18.80 5.06
N GLU A 264 -23.30 17.52 5.42
CA GLU A 264 -23.69 17.04 6.76
C GLU A 264 -22.52 16.56 7.62
N SER A 265 -21.66 15.68 7.08
CA SER A 265 -20.59 15.02 7.84
C SER A 265 -19.35 14.79 6.98
N LEU A 266 -18.16 15.01 7.54
CA LEU A 266 -16.88 14.90 6.85
C LEU A 266 -16.41 13.44 6.69
N GLU A 267 -15.86 13.13 5.52
CA GLU A 267 -15.25 11.83 5.19
C GLU A 267 -13.78 12.03 4.78
N HIS A 268 -13.53 12.71 3.65
CA HIS A 268 -12.17 13.00 3.16
C HIS A 268 -11.93 14.51 3.11
N ILE A 269 -10.67 14.93 3.22
CA ILE A 269 -10.22 16.26 2.77
C ILE A 269 -9.20 16.07 1.65
N THR A 270 -9.29 16.85 0.58
CA THR A 270 -8.20 17.03 -0.37
C THR A 270 -7.65 18.46 -0.31
N ILE A 271 -6.34 18.58 -0.54
CA ILE A 271 -5.58 19.82 -0.45
C ILE A 271 -4.70 19.93 -1.70
N LYS A 272 -5.02 20.88 -2.58
CA LYS A 272 -4.17 21.18 -3.75
C LYS A 272 -3.17 22.25 -3.37
N VAL A 273 -1.89 22.08 -3.71
CA VAL A 273 -0.84 23.08 -3.44
C VAL A 273 -0.04 23.46 -4.68
N TRP A 274 0.34 24.73 -4.73
CA TRP A 274 1.27 25.30 -5.68
C TRP A 274 2.49 25.83 -4.91
N ILE A 275 3.62 25.14 -5.07
CA ILE A 275 4.87 25.42 -4.34
C ILE A 275 6.03 25.27 -5.31
N THR A 276 6.89 26.29 -5.41
CA THR A 276 8.20 26.16 -6.07
C THR A 276 9.25 25.78 -5.02
N HIS A 277 10.14 24.84 -5.31
CA HIS A 277 11.30 24.54 -4.47
C HIS A 277 12.42 23.94 -5.34
N PRO A 278 13.69 24.33 -5.18
CA PRO A 278 14.82 23.76 -5.93
C PRO A 278 15.19 22.32 -5.51
N ARG A 279 14.32 21.63 -4.75
CA ARG A 279 14.40 20.24 -4.30
C ARG A 279 13.09 19.85 -3.62
N ARG A 280 12.18 19.17 -4.31
CA ARG A 280 10.84 18.85 -3.78
C ARG A 280 10.88 18.05 -2.48
N GLY A 281 11.84 17.14 -2.33
CA GLY A 281 12.02 16.30 -1.14
C GLY A 281 12.38 17.01 0.16
N ASP A 282 12.77 18.30 0.09
CA ASP A 282 12.99 19.13 1.28
C ASP A 282 11.67 19.62 1.91
N VAL A 283 10.59 19.70 1.12
CA VAL A 283 9.33 20.35 1.50
C VAL A 283 8.46 19.42 2.36
N GLN A 284 7.94 19.99 3.44
CA GLN A 284 6.90 19.40 4.29
C GLN A 284 5.61 20.19 4.11
N VAL A 285 4.48 19.48 4.06
CA VAL A 285 3.13 20.06 4.04
C VAL A 285 2.29 19.40 5.13
N GLU A 286 1.72 20.20 6.03
CA GLU A 286 0.87 19.77 7.13
C GLU A 286 -0.46 20.53 7.10
N LEU A 287 -1.56 19.86 7.44
CA LEU A 287 -2.87 20.47 7.66
C LEU A 287 -3.24 20.32 9.14
N ILE A 288 -3.57 21.43 9.80
CA ILE A 288 -4.08 21.47 11.17
C ILE A 288 -5.57 21.82 11.10
N SER A 289 -6.38 21.02 11.80
CA SER A 289 -7.83 21.19 11.91
C SER A 289 -8.25 22.15 13.03
N PRO A 290 -9.52 22.64 13.02
CA PRO A 290 -10.07 23.46 14.10
C PRO A 290 -10.02 22.77 15.47
N ASN A 291 -10.03 21.44 15.50
CA ASN A 291 -9.98 20.64 16.74
C ASN A 291 -8.53 20.23 17.13
N GLY A 292 -7.51 20.78 16.46
CA GLY A 292 -6.09 20.59 16.80
C GLY A 292 -5.46 19.29 16.28
N VAL A 293 -6.21 18.43 15.59
CA VAL A 293 -5.66 17.26 14.89
C VAL A 293 -4.82 17.72 13.72
N LYS A 294 -3.62 17.17 13.57
CA LYS A 294 -2.69 17.47 12.47
C LYS A 294 -2.58 16.29 11.51
N SER A 295 -2.70 16.53 10.21
CA SER A 295 -2.35 15.60 9.13
C SER A 295 -1.03 16.00 8.49
N VAL A 296 -0.03 15.12 8.49
CA VAL A 296 1.15 15.27 7.62
C VAL A 296 0.77 14.82 6.22
N LEU A 297 0.69 15.76 5.28
CA LEU A 297 0.30 15.51 3.89
C LEU A 297 1.52 15.11 3.06
N ALA A 298 2.62 15.84 3.24
CA ALA A 298 3.96 15.48 2.76
C ALA A 298 4.97 15.58 3.89
N GLY A 299 5.70 14.49 4.13
CA GLY A 299 6.92 14.45 4.91
C GLY A 299 8.17 14.47 4.01
N ILE A 300 9.34 14.37 4.63
CA ILE A 300 10.65 14.38 3.96
C ILE A 300 10.77 13.20 2.98
N ARG A 301 11.11 13.46 1.71
CA ARG A 301 11.51 12.40 0.75
C ARG A 301 12.98 12.55 0.40
N LYS A 302 13.81 11.68 1.01
CA LYS A 302 15.27 11.85 1.06
C LYS A 302 15.95 11.92 -0.32
N TYR A 303 15.39 11.33 -1.36
CA TYR A 303 16.03 11.22 -2.68
C TYR A 303 15.35 12.07 -3.76
N ASP A 304 14.30 12.82 -3.42
CA ASP A 304 13.50 13.63 -4.36
C ASP A 304 14.17 14.98 -4.67
N GLU A 305 15.12 14.95 -5.61
CA GLU A 305 15.89 16.11 -6.10
C GLU A 305 15.14 16.98 -7.14
N ASP A 306 13.83 16.78 -7.33
CA ASP A 306 13.05 17.46 -8.38
C ASP A 306 12.92 18.98 -8.12
N THR A 307 13.17 19.80 -9.15
CA THR A 307 13.19 21.26 -9.07
C THR A 307 11.87 21.94 -9.46
N ASN A 308 10.88 21.19 -9.95
CA ASN A 308 9.57 21.72 -10.36
C ASN A 308 8.64 21.99 -9.16
N GLY A 309 8.94 21.40 -7.99
CA GLY A 309 8.10 21.47 -6.81
C GLY A 309 6.73 20.82 -7.02
N PHE A 310 5.67 21.49 -6.59
CA PHE A 310 4.29 21.01 -6.63
C PHE A 310 3.45 21.89 -7.55
N THR A 311 3.09 21.37 -8.72
CA THR A 311 2.30 22.06 -9.76
C THR A 311 0.81 21.72 -9.60
N GLY A 312 0.15 22.37 -8.64
CA GLY A 312 -1.25 22.05 -8.28
C GLY A 312 -1.40 20.59 -7.90
N TRP A 313 -0.48 20.05 -7.11
CA TRP A 313 -0.54 18.67 -6.63
C TRP A 313 -1.63 18.53 -5.59
N GLU A 314 -2.50 17.53 -5.73
CA GLU A 314 -3.56 17.23 -4.77
C GLU A 314 -3.10 16.14 -3.81
N PHE A 315 -2.97 16.48 -2.54
CA PHE A 315 -2.88 15.53 -1.43
C PHE A 315 -4.27 15.19 -0.90
N SER A 316 -4.40 14.07 -0.20
CA SER A 316 -5.58 13.78 0.62
C SER A 316 -5.23 13.44 2.08
N THR A 317 -6.25 13.48 2.94
CA THR A 317 -6.20 12.93 4.29
C THR A 317 -7.54 12.32 4.70
N LEU A 318 -7.46 11.13 5.30
CA LEU A 318 -8.57 10.41 5.93
C LEU A 318 -8.69 10.72 7.43
N LYS A 319 -7.67 11.31 8.05
CA LYS A 319 -7.54 11.45 9.52
C LYS A 319 -8.62 12.33 10.17
N HIS A 320 -9.42 13.02 9.36
CA HIS A 320 -10.52 13.90 9.79
C HIS A 320 -11.91 13.31 9.53
N TRP A 321 -12.03 12.02 9.24
CA TRP A 321 -13.32 11.32 9.11
C TRP A 321 -14.18 11.48 10.39
N ASP A 322 -15.47 11.76 10.22
CA ASP A 322 -16.44 12.13 11.29
C ASP A 322 -16.09 13.40 12.10
N GLU A 323 -15.05 14.16 11.74
CA GLU A 323 -14.73 15.43 12.42
C GLU A 323 -15.73 16.53 12.05
N ASN A 324 -16.11 17.38 13.03
CA ASN A 324 -16.83 18.61 12.76
C ASN A 324 -15.88 19.63 12.11
N PRO A 325 -16.05 20.00 10.83
CA PRO A 325 -15.06 20.81 10.13
C PRO A 325 -15.21 22.32 10.38
N VAL A 326 -16.19 22.77 11.16
CA VAL A 326 -16.43 24.20 11.40
C VAL A 326 -15.29 24.83 12.21
N GLY A 327 -14.77 25.95 11.72
CA GLY A 327 -13.69 26.73 12.33
C GLY A 327 -12.51 26.96 11.40
N ILE A 328 -11.36 27.34 11.97
CA ILE A 328 -10.14 27.66 11.23
C ILE A 328 -9.33 26.40 10.95
N TRP A 329 -9.13 26.10 9.67
CA TRP A 329 -8.12 25.17 9.17
C TRP A 329 -6.83 25.94 8.88
N THR A 330 -5.68 25.40 9.28
CA THR A 330 -4.37 25.99 9.01
C THR A 330 -3.53 25.03 8.19
N ILE A 331 -3.13 25.42 6.97
CA ILE A 331 -2.05 24.74 6.27
C ILE A 331 -0.70 25.29 6.76
N ARG A 332 0.29 24.42 6.93
CA ARG A 332 1.69 24.77 7.17
C ARG A 332 2.56 24.17 6.08
N VAL A 333 3.40 24.99 5.47
CA VAL A 333 4.42 24.57 4.50
C VAL A 333 5.80 24.92 5.06
N ALA A 334 6.75 23.99 5.03
CA ALA A 334 8.10 24.21 5.56
C ALA A 334 9.15 23.54 4.68
N ASP A 335 10.40 24.03 4.75
CA ASP A 335 11.58 23.37 4.20
C ASP A 335 12.58 23.04 5.32
N GLN A 336 13.66 22.35 4.97
CA GLN A 336 14.64 21.80 5.92
C GLN A 336 15.89 22.66 6.12
N ASN A 337 15.73 23.99 6.14
CA ASN A 337 16.74 24.94 6.60
C ASN A 337 18.08 24.89 5.82
N GLN A 338 18.05 24.75 4.50
CA GLN A 338 19.20 25.05 3.64
C GLN A 338 19.03 26.47 3.07
N PRO A 339 19.71 27.51 3.60
CA PRO A 339 19.42 28.92 3.26
C PRO A 339 19.60 29.29 1.78
N GLU A 340 20.39 28.50 1.05
CA GLU A 340 20.61 28.56 -0.39
C GLU A 340 19.47 27.93 -1.22
N ARG A 341 18.65 27.04 -0.65
CA ARG A 341 17.53 26.34 -1.32
C ARG A 341 16.18 26.97 -0.97
N LYS A 342 15.93 28.16 -1.50
CA LYS A 342 14.70 28.93 -1.22
C LYS A 342 13.52 28.45 -2.06
N GLY A 343 12.49 27.92 -1.41
CA GLY A 343 11.18 27.70 -2.03
C GLY A 343 10.17 28.81 -1.72
N TYR A 344 9.08 28.84 -2.50
CA TYR A 344 7.97 29.77 -2.34
C TYR A 344 6.64 29.02 -2.37
N PHE A 345 5.75 29.34 -1.43
CA PHE A 345 4.38 28.86 -1.40
C PHE A 345 3.50 29.87 -2.15
N LEU A 346 2.95 29.46 -3.29
CA LEU A 346 2.19 30.34 -4.19
C LEU A 346 0.69 30.33 -3.90
N GLY A 347 0.14 29.17 -3.54
CA GLY A 347 -1.28 29.06 -3.27
C GLY A 347 -1.73 27.65 -2.91
N TRP A 348 -2.97 27.55 -2.43
CA TRP A 348 -3.60 26.28 -2.10
C TRP A 348 -5.12 26.33 -2.27
N GLN A 349 -5.72 25.15 -2.35
CA GLN A 349 -7.16 24.94 -2.38
C GLN A 349 -7.53 23.80 -1.43
N MET A 350 -8.62 23.93 -0.69
CA MET A 350 -9.14 22.86 0.17
C MET A 350 -10.52 22.41 -0.29
N SER A 351 -10.71 21.10 -0.40
CA SER A 351 -12.00 20.49 -0.70
C SER A 351 -12.39 19.52 0.41
N LEU A 352 -13.54 19.76 1.03
CA LEU A 352 -14.19 18.86 1.98
C LEU A 352 -15.10 17.90 1.20
N TRP A 353 -15.05 16.62 1.53
CA TRP A 353 -15.85 15.57 0.91
C TRP A 353 -16.61 14.80 2.00
N GLY A 354 -17.90 14.52 1.78
CA GLY A 354 -18.75 14.04 2.88
C GLY A 354 -20.13 13.57 2.45
N ALA A 355 -21.05 13.47 3.40
CA ALA A 355 -22.45 13.13 3.15
C ALA A 355 -23.33 14.37 2.94
N THR A 356 -24.40 14.21 2.16
CA THR A 356 -25.43 15.26 1.93
C THR A 356 -26.33 15.47 3.14
N ILE A 357 -26.77 16.71 3.44
CA ILE A 357 -27.87 16.96 4.39
C ILE A 357 -29.17 16.41 3.80
N ASP A 358 -29.49 16.84 2.58
CA ASP A 358 -30.65 16.43 1.80
C ASP A 358 -30.21 15.66 0.55
N SER A 359 -30.52 14.36 0.53
CA SER A 359 -30.19 13.45 -0.57
C SER A 359 -30.90 13.81 -1.89
N ALA A 360 -32.03 14.51 -1.86
CA ALA A 360 -32.74 14.95 -3.06
C ALA A 360 -32.04 16.13 -3.77
N LYS A 361 -31.09 16.79 -3.10
CA LYS A 361 -30.24 17.86 -3.66
C LYS A 361 -28.83 17.37 -4.03
N TYR A 362 -28.63 16.06 -4.13
CA TYR A 362 -27.38 15.45 -4.59
C TYR A 362 -27.00 15.95 -6.00
N LYS A 363 -25.70 16.15 -6.23
CA LYS A 363 -25.10 16.39 -7.54
C LYS A 363 -23.83 15.53 -7.65
N PRO A 364 -23.62 14.76 -8.73
CA PRO A 364 -22.37 14.07 -8.94
C PRO A 364 -21.23 15.08 -9.10
N TRP A 365 -20.05 14.77 -8.55
CA TRP A 365 -18.84 15.50 -8.88
C TRP A 365 -18.41 15.17 -10.31
N VAL A 366 -18.00 16.18 -11.07
CA VAL A 366 -17.57 16.00 -12.46
C VAL A 366 -16.08 16.33 -12.54
N VAL A 367 -15.29 15.43 -13.13
CA VAL A 367 -13.86 15.67 -13.38
C VAL A 367 -13.72 16.98 -14.18
N PRO A 368 -13.02 18.00 -13.65
CA PRO A 368 -12.76 19.22 -14.41
C PRO A 368 -12.07 18.84 -15.71
N SER A 369 -12.67 19.21 -16.84
CA SER A 369 -11.94 19.12 -18.10
C SER A 369 -10.79 20.13 -18.06
N PRO A 370 -9.62 19.82 -18.65
CA PRO A 370 -8.71 20.89 -19.03
C PRO A 370 -9.51 21.91 -19.85
N ALA A 371 -9.23 23.21 -19.67
CA ALA A 371 -9.87 24.23 -20.48
C ALA A 371 -9.63 23.87 -21.95
N LYS A 372 -10.71 23.77 -22.75
CA LYS A 372 -10.58 23.60 -24.20
C LYS A 372 -9.78 24.80 -24.71
N ASP A 373 -8.81 24.56 -25.59
CA ASP A 373 -8.48 25.56 -26.60
C ASP A 373 -9.67 25.59 -27.57
N ASP A 374 -10.16 26.78 -27.93
CA ASP A 374 -11.51 26.97 -28.52
C ASP A 374 -11.64 26.54 -30.01
N ASP A 375 -10.75 25.69 -30.52
CA ASP A 375 -10.55 25.40 -31.95
C ASP A 375 -10.78 23.92 -32.38
N GLU A 376 -11.45 23.07 -31.56
CA GLU A 376 -11.97 21.76 -32.02
C GLU A 376 -13.49 21.62 -31.79
N GLU A 377 -14.27 21.56 -32.88
CA GLU A 377 -15.73 21.42 -32.87
C GLU A 377 -16.21 20.04 -32.40
N GLU A 378 -17.41 20.00 -31.80
CA GLU A 378 -18.05 18.75 -31.39
C GLU A 378 -18.72 18.05 -32.58
N VAL A 379 -18.10 16.97 -33.09
CA VAL A 379 -18.76 16.02 -34.00
C VAL A 379 -19.03 14.70 -33.29
N VAL A 380 -20.09 14.69 -32.47
CA VAL A 380 -20.69 13.44 -31.97
C VAL A 380 -21.52 12.78 -33.07
N SER A 381 -20.96 11.77 -33.74
CA SER A 381 -21.74 10.80 -34.51
C SER A 381 -21.17 9.38 -34.33
N ALA A 382 -22.06 8.41 -34.17
CA ALA A 382 -21.70 7.00 -34.09
C ALA A 382 -21.57 6.36 -35.48
N THR A 383 -21.08 5.11 -35.49
CA THR A 383 -21.14 4.13 -36.60
C THR A 383 -20.04 4.23 -37.69
N SER A 384 -18.90 3.59 -37.42
CA SER A 384 -18.15 2.82 -38.43
C SER A 384 -17.18 1.83 -37.76
N SER A 385 -17.19 0.56 -38.16
CA SER A 385 -16.23 -0.44 -37.70
C SER A 385 -14.83 -0.18 -38.27
N PRO A 386 -13.74 -0.34 -37.50
CA PRO A 386 -12.38 -0.16 -38.02
C PRO A 386 -11.92 -1.40 -38.82
N THR A 387 -11.74 -1.24 -40.13
CA THR A 387 -10.99 -2.20 -40.96
C THR A 387 -9.53 -2.22 -40.51
N ALA A 388 -8.95 -3.41 -40.34
CA ALA A 388 -7.55 -3.54 -39.94
C ALA A 388 -6.60 -3.03 -41.04
N SER A 389 -5.68 -2.14 -40.66
CA SER A 389 -4.51 -1.75 -41.46
C SER A 389 -3.26 -1.98 -40.63
N SER A 390 -2.34 -2.80 -41.14
CA SER A 390 -1.07 -3.09 -40.49
C SER A 390 -0.10 -1.92 -40.61
N ALA A 391 0.35 -1.38 -39.48
CA ALA A 391 1.50 -0.50 -39.36
C ALA A 391 2.43 -1.05 -38.26
N ASP A 392 3.74 -0.85 -38.42
CA ASP A 392 4.74 -1.69 -37.75
C ASP A 392 4.72 -1.65 -36.22
N ALA A 393 4.74 -2.85 -35.63
CA ALA A 393 4.89 -3.03 -34.19
C ALA A 393 6.39 -2.99 -33.81
N ASN A 394 6.81 -1.94 -33.09
CA ASN A 394 8.06 -1.96 -32.36
C ASN A 394 8.01 -1.13 -31.06
N GLU A 395 8.86 -1.51 -30.10
CA GLU A 395 9.07 -0.86 -28.79
C GLU A 395 7.84 -0.66 -27.88
N THR A 396 7.20 -1.77 -27.50
CA THR A 396 6.34 -1.80 -26.31
C THR A 396 7.20 -1.59 -25.05
N LYS A 397 7.10 -0.43 -24.39
CA LYS A 397 7.78 -0.18 -23.11
C LYS A 397 7.19 -1.05 -21.99
N GLN A 398 7.88 -2.14 -21.67
CA GLN A 398 7.58 -3.00 -20.53
C GLN A 398 7.95 -2.27 -19.23
N HIS A 399 6.93 -1.89 -18.45
CA HIS A 399 7.15 -1.38 -17.09
C HIS A 399 7.56 -2.55 -16.17
N PRO A 400 8.44 -2.33 -15.17
CA PRO A 400 8.72 -3.34 -14.15
C PRO A 400 7.44 -3.69 -13.38
N LYS A 401 7.36 -4.92 -12.85
CA LYS A 401 6.27 -5.26 -11.93
C LYS A 401 6.43 -4.45 -10.65
N PRO A 402 5.34 -4.08 -9.97
CA PRO A 402 5.40 -3.42 -8.65
C PRO A 402 6.13 -4.22 -7.56
N THR A 403 6.38 -5.52 -7.77
CA THR A 403 7.22 -6.35 -6.89
C THR A 403 8.68 -6.47 -7.35
N ASP A 404 9.05 -6.05 -8.57
CA ASP A 404 10.43 -6.19 -9.08
C ASP A 404 11.42 -5.21 -8.41
N HIS A 405 10.91 -4.28 -7.58
CA HIS A 405 11.70 -3.39 -6.73
C HIS A 405 11.79 -3.85 -5.27
N LEU A 406 11.08 -4.92 -4.87
CA LEU A 406 11.24 -5.53 -3.55
C LEU A 406 12.58 -6.31 -3.50
N PRO A 407 13.48 -6.02 -2.55
CA PRO A 407 14.68 -6.82 -2.34
C PRO A 407 14.37 -8.30 -2.05
N GLU A 408 15.32 -9.20 -2.27
CA GLU A 408 15.15 -10.65 -2.00
C GLU A 408 14.79 -10.95 -0.52
N ASP A 409 15.07 -10.04 0.41
CA ASP A 409 14.77 -10.17 1.84
C ASP A 409 13.40 -9.63 2.28
N HIS A 410 12.54 -9.18 1.36
CA HIS A 410 11.23 -8.55 1.66
C HIS A 410 10.25 -9.43 2.47
N GLY A 411 10.46 -10.75 2.51
CA GLY A 411 9.75 -11.66 3.41
C GLY A 411 10.58 -12.17 4.59
N VAL A 412 11.88 -11.89 4.64
CA VAL A 412 12.82 -12.34 5.70
C VAL A 412 13.01 -11.28 6.77
N ALA A 413 13.11 -9.99 6.39
CA ALA A 413 13.23 -8.90 7.34
C ALA A 413 12.00 -8.79 8.24
N GLU A 414 12.20 -8.62 9.55
CA GLU A 414 11.11 -8.33 10.48
C GLU A 414 10.55 -6.92 10.24
N GLY A 415 9.22 -6.77 10.32
CA GLY A 415 8.61 -5.45 10.40
C GLY A 415 8.94 -4.75 11.72
N GLU A 416 8.56 -3.48 11.83
CA GLU A 416 8.69 -2.72 13.07
C GLU A 416 7.38 -2.12 13.59
N ALA A 417 7.44 -1.58 14.81
CA ALA A 417 6.28 -1.08 15.54
C ALA A 417 6.65 0.01 16.57
N HIS A 418 7.75 0.75 16.33
CA HIS A 418 8.35 1.64 17.33
C HIS A 418 8.91 2.97 16.80
N LYS A 419 9.01 3.17 15.48
CA LYS A 419 9.36 4.46 14.86
C LYS A 419 8.11 5.16 14.32
N LEU A 420 8.06 6.49 14.41
CA LEU A 420 7.06 7.31 13.70
C LEU A 420 7.31 7.24 12.19
N ALA A 421 6.24 7.28 11.38
CA ALA A 421 6.36 7.49 9.94
C ALA A 421 6.95 8.87 9.63
N PHE A 422 6.54 9.89 10.40
CA PHE A 422 6.95 11.28 10.24
C PHE A 422 7.54 11.83 11.55
N PRO A 423 8.83 11.58 11.83
CA PRO A 423 9.51 12.14 13.00
C PRO A 423 9.52 13.67 12.95
N GLN A 424 9.08 14.31 14.04
CA GLN A 424 9.24 15.75 14.17
C GLN A 424 10.72 16.11 14.31
N GLN A 425 11.22 17.04 13.48
CA GLN A 425 12.52 17.65 13.73
C GLN A 425 12.42 18.56 14.96
N THR A 426 12.91 18.09 16.11
CA THR A 426 13.17 18.96 17.25
C THR A 426 14.29 19.93 16.88
N THR A 427 13.97 21.22 16.73
CA THR A 427 14.98 22.27 16.64
C THR A 427 15.75 22.33 17.95
N SER A 428 16.96 21.75 17.97
CA SER A 428 17.85 21.74 19.14
C SER A 428 18.42 23.13 19.45
N GLY A 429 17.57 24.01 19.94
CA GLY A 429 17.96 25.27 20.55
C GLY A 429 18.62 25.02 21.90
N THR A 430 19.93 24.88 21.91
CA THR A 430 20.73 24.64 23.13
C THR A 430 20.72 25.86 24.06
N ILE A 431 19.68 25.98 24.88
CA ILE A 431 19.66 26.84 26.06
C ILE A 431 20.02 25.96 27.26
N GLY A 432 21.24 26.10 27.75
CA GLY A 432 21.72 25.35 28.92
C GLY A 432 21.09 25.86 30.22
N ALA A 433 20.55 24.94 31.02
CA ALA A 433 20.22 25.17 32.42
C ALA A 433 20.74 23.98 33.24
N SER A 434 21.40 24.25 34.36
CA SER A 434 22.10 23.26 35.17
C SER A 434 21.21 22.64 36.25
N SER A 435 21.44 21.35 36.55
CA SER A 435 20.93 20.69 37.76
C SER A 435 22.00 19.79 38.37
N SER A 436 22.54 20.21 39.51
CA SER A 436 23.67 19.57 40.21
C SER A 436 23.22 18.58 41.30
N SER A 437 23.94 17.45 41.45
CA SER A 437 24.09 16.70 42.72
C SER A 437 25.20 15.63 42.61
N PRO A 438 25.80 15.14 43.73
CA PRO A 438 27.27 14.99 43.79
C PRO A 438 27.79 13.64 44.35
N VAL A 439 29.02 13.65 44.91
CA VAL A 439 29.80 12.58 45.59
C VAL A 439 30.27 11.44 44.64
N VAL A 440 31.47 10.83 44.74
CA VAL A 440 32.50 10.74 45.81
C VAL A 440 33.93 11.02 45.29
N ALA A 441 34.85 11.43 46.17
CA ALA A 441 36.22 11.84 45.86
C ALA A 441 37.32 10.77 46.11
N SER A 442 38.54 11.03 45.62
CA SER A 442 39.81 10.42 46.08
C SER A 442 41.01 11.31 45.74
N VAL A 443 42.19 11.02 46.32
CA VAL A 443 43.42 11.85 46.35
C VAL A 443 44.68 10.94 46.20
N VAL A 444 45.94 11.39 46.06
CA VAL A 444 46.64 12.59 46.57
C VAL A 444 47.54 13.24 45.44
N PRO A 445 48.64 14.03 45.62
CA PRO A 445 48.89 15.18 44.71
C PRO A 445 50.31 15.27 44.06
N SER A 446 50.50 16.29 43.19
CA SER A 446 51.66 17.23 43.10
C SER A 446 53.15 16.76 43.00
N PRO A 447 54.12 17.63 42.56
CA PRO A 447 54.03 18.92 41.85
C PRO A 447 55.05 19.14 40.69
N SER A 448 55.05 20.37 40.16
CA SER A 448 56.18 21.20 39.65
C SER A 448 56.74 21.03 38.23
N GLY A 449 57.14 22.17 37.63
CA GLY A 449 57.74 22.29 36.29
C GLY A 449 57.52 23.68 35.66
N SER A 450 58.59 24.49 35.62
CA SER A 450 58.73 25.84 35.02
C SER A 450 58.39 25.88 33.50
N LYS A 451 57.99 27.00 32.86
CA LYS A 451 58.73 28.28 32.62
C LYS A 451 60.14 28.04 32.02
N GLU A 452 60.72 28.80 31.08
CA GLU A 452 60.37 29.98 30.23
C GLU A 452 61.53 30.09 29.17
N ASP A 453 61.49 30.73 28.00
CA ASP A 453 60.48 31.48 27.22
C ASP A 453 60.99 31.64 25.74
N SER A 454 60.25 32.36 24.87
CA SER A 454 60.75 33.13 23.70
C SER A 454 61.16 32.37 22.41
N MET A 455 61.36 32.99 21.23
CA MET A 455 60.64 34.08 20.52
C MET A 455 61.22 34.24 19.09
N SER A 456 60.40 34.58 18.08
CA SER A 456 60.83 35.09 16.74
C SER A 456 61.59 34.09 15.81
N SER A 457 61.76 34.31 14.50
CA SER A 457 60.92 35.00 13.50
C SER A 457 61.31 34.63 12.05
N THR A 458 60.30 34.62 11.16
CA THR A 458 60.34 35.09 9.76
C THR A 458 61.58 34.89 8.88
N SER A 459 61.49 34.04 7.85
CA SER A 459 61.65 34.47 6.43
C SER A 459 61.44 33.34 5.40
N SER A 460 60.79 33.70 4.29
CA SER A 460 60.81 33.01 2.98
C SER A 460 61.76 33.83 2.04
N PRO A 461 62.18 33.40 0.82
CA PRO A 461 61.46 32.52 -0.12
C PRO A 461 62.30 31.52 -0.97
N THR A 462 61.57 30.82 -1.85
CA THR A 462 61.97 29.93 -2.97
C THR A 462 62.82 30.61 -4.06
N PRO A 463 63.63 29.93 -4.93
CA PRO A 463 63.06 29.05 -5.99
C PRO A 463 63.90 27.88 -6.59
N SER A 464 63.18 27.13 -7.45
CA SER A 464 63.62 26.41 -8.67
C SER A 464 64.32 25.02 -8.63
N SER A 465 63.66 24.08 -9.34
CA SER A 465 64.17 22.96 -10.16
C SER A 465 65.07 21.87 -9.57
N ILE A 466 64.60 20.61 -9.65
CA ILE A 466 65.09 19.56 -10.58
C ILE A 466 64.19 18.31 -10.46
N VAL A 467 64.07 17.52 -11.54
CA VAL A 467 63.41 16.19 -11.57
C VAL A 467 64.38 15.20 -12.23
N PRO A 468 64.68 14.05 -11.59
CA PRO A 468 64.35 12.78 -12.25
C PRO A 468 63.92 11.64 -11.30
N GLN A 469 62.72 11.11 -11.56
CA GLN A 469 62.44 9.70 -11.92
C GLN A 469 62.91 8.49 -11.05
N VAL A 470 62.06 7.44 -11.07
CA VAL A 470 62.29 6.01 -10.74
C VAL A 470 62.02 5.51 -9.30
N VAL A 471 60.83 4.90 -9.18
CA VAL A 471 60.42 3.70 -8.41
C VAL A 471 61.49 2.93 -7.61
N GLN A 472 61.25 2.76 -6.30
CA GLN A 472 61.41 1.48 -5.58
C GLN A 472 60.55 1.43 -4.28
N ASP A 473 60.35 0.21 -3.74
CA ASP A 473 59.64 -0.16 -2.49
C ASP A 473 58.10 -0.24 -2.40
N HIS A 474 57.57 -1.38 -2.87
CA HIS A 474 56.22 -1.89 -2.54
C HIS A 474 56.20 -3.29 -1.89
N GLN A 475 57.26 -3.70 -1.18
CA GLN A 475 57.28 -4.99 -0.44
C GLN A 475 56.13 -5.11 0.58
N TRP A 476 55.68 -4.00 1.15
CA TRP A 476 54.58 -3.92 2.11
C TRP A 476 53.20 -4.30 1.53
N VAL A 477 52.98 -4.11 0.23
CA VAL A 477 51.67 -4.32 -0.43
C VAL A 477 51.29 -5.81 -0.48
N PHE A 478 52.27 -6.67 -0.80
CA PHE A 478 52.05 -8.12 -0.88
C PHE A 478 51.82 -8.77 0.48
N SER A 479 52.51 -8.30 1.52
CA SER A 479 52.30 -8.76 2.90
C SER A 479 50.89 -8.43 3.42
N GLY A 480 50.35 -7.26 3.06
CA GLY A 480 48.96 -6.88 3.39
C GLY A 480 47.93 -7.81 2.74
N LEU A 481 48.07 -8.07 1.43
CA LEU A 481 47.16 -8.96 0.69
C LEU A 481 47.12 -10.39 1.25
N ALA A 482 48.27 -10.94 1.66
CA ALA A 482 48.34 -12.25 2.30
C ALA A 482 47.56 -12.30 3.62
N ALA A 483 47.65 -11.25 4.46
CA ALA A 483 46.92 -11.18 5.72
C ALA A 483 45.39 -11.12 5.50
N PHE A 484 44.92 -10.31 4.54
CA PHE A 484 43.49 -10.25 4.21
C PHE A 484 42.95 -11.59 3.66
N ALA A 485 43.73 -12.31 2.85
CA ALA A 485 43.35 -13.63 2.35
C ALA A 485 43.15 -14.65 3.49
N VAL A 486 44.05 -14.68 4.48
CA VAL A 486 43.95 -15.58 5.65
C VAL A 486 42.74 -15.23 6.52
N ILE A 487 42.46 -13.94 6.75
CA ILE A 487 41.29 -13.48 7.53
C ILE A 487 39.98 -13.80 6.78
N GLY A 488 39.94 -13.61 5.47
CA GLY A 488 38.79 -13.97 4.62
C GLY A 488 38.51 -15.48 4.63
N PHE A 489 39.56 -16.31 4.54
CA PHE A 489 39.41 -17.77 4.57
C PHE A 489 38.99 -18.27 5.97
N GLY A 490 39.55 -17.69 7.04
CA GLY A 490 39.18 -17.99 8.42
C GLY A 490 37.73 -17.63 8.74
N THR A 491 37.26 -16.46 8.30
CA THR A 491 35.86 -16.04 8.47
C THR A 491 34.89 -16.87 7.64
N ALA A 492 35.25 -17.26 6.40
CA ALA A 492 34.49 -18.20 5.59
C ALA A 492 34.34 -19.58 6.27
N ILE A 493 35.43 -20.15 6.81
CA ILE A 493 35.40 -21.40 7.57
C ILE A 493 34.55 -21.27 8.84
N PHE A 494 34.61 -20.15 9.55
CA PHE A 494 33.79 -19.90 10.73
C PHE A 494 32.29 -19.84 10.40
N ILE A 495 31.91 -19.11 9.35
CA ILE A 495 30.52 -19.02 8.88
C ILE A 495 30.02 -20.39 8.40
N TRP A 496 30.85 -21.15 7.67
CA TRP A 496 30.52 -22.51 7.22
C TRP A 496 30.32 -23.46 8.42
N ARG A 497 31.25 -23.48 9.38
CA ARG A 497 31.10 -24.27 10.62
C ARG A 497 29.85 -23.88 11.41
N ARG A 498 29.53 -22.58 11.53
CA ARG A 498 28.31 -22.10 12.19
C ARG A 498 27.04 -22.60 11.48
N ARG A 499 26.97 -22.52 10.15
CA ARG A 499 25.86 -23.07 9.35
C ARG A 499 25.75 -24.59 9.48
N VAL A 500 26.85 -25.33 9.52
CA VAL A 500 26.85 -26.79 9.73
C VAL A 500 26.37 -27.17 11.13
N MET A 501 26.78 -26.43 12.17
CA MET A 501 26.30 -26.65 13.54
C MET A 501 24.80 -26.33 13.68
N GLN A 502 24.30 -25.26 13.07
CA GLN A 502 22.87 -24.95 13.03
C GLN A 502 22.06 -26.04 12.31
N ARG A 503 22.55 -26.56 11.18
CA ARG A 503 21.93 -27.71 10.47
C ARG A 503 21.98 -29.03 11.24
N ARG A 504 22.88 -29.17 12.23
CA ARG A 504 22.90 -30.32 13.15
C ARG A 504 21.93 -30.13 14.31
N ALA A 505 21.85 -28.94 14.90
CA ALA A 505 20.87 -28.60 15.93
C ALA A 505 19.44 -28.82 15.42
N ALA A 506 19.11 -28.28 14.24
CA ALA A 506 17.80 -28.45 13.62
C ALA A 506 17.47 -29.89 13.17
N ARG A 507 18.41 -30.84 13.24
CA ARG A 507 18.16 -32.28 13.08
C ARG A 507 17.94 -32.98 14.41
N ALA A 508 18.75 -32.65 15.43
CA ALA A 508 18.55 -33.13 16.81
C ALA A 508 17.22 -32.64 17.43
N GLU A 509 16.62 -31.59 16.87
CA GLU A 509 15.27 -31.13 17.21
C GLU A 509 14.16 -31.96 16.55
N TYR A 510 14.43 -32.60 15.38
CA TYR A 510 13.51 -33.56 14.75
C TYR A 510 13.55 -34.93 15.43
N ASP A 511 14.74 -35.43 15.78
CA ASP A 511 14.87 -36.73 16.47
C ASP A 511 14.11 -36.74 17.81
N ARG A 512 14.07 -35.60 18.52
CA ARG A 512 13.34 -35.46 19.79
C ARG A 512 11.81 -35.39 19.64
N VAL A 513 11.30 -34.87 18.53
CA VAL A 513 9.86 -34.87 18.26
C VAL A 513 9.37 -36.27 17.83
N ALA A 514 10.29 -37.16 17.43
CA ALA A 514 9.99 -38.55 17.10
C ALA A 514 10.03 -39.52 18.31
N GLU A 515 10.58 -39.10 19.46
CA GLU A 515 10.64 -39.93 20.69
C GLU A 515 9.54 -39.61 21.71
N ASP A 516 8.84 -38.46 21.59
CA ASP A 516 7.86 -37.96 22.58
C ASP A 516 6.37 -38.32 22.28
N GLU A 517 6.05 -39.11 21.23
CA GLU A 517 4.66 -39.54 20.94
C GLU A 517 4.28 -40.94 21.48
N ASP A 518 5.23 -41.69 22.06
CA ASP A 518 5.04 -43.12 22.41
C ASP A 518 4.77 -43.39 23.91
N ASP A 519 3.97 -42.55 24.59
CA ASP A 519 3.46 -42.87 25.94
C ASP A 519 2.13 -42.20 26.33
N ILE A 520 1.00 -42.91 26.12
CA ILE A 520 -0.21 -42.95 26.99
C ILE A 520 -1.17 -44.04 26.46
N ALA A 521 -1.68 -44.91 27.34
CA ALA A 521 -2.19 -46.23 26.95
C ALA A 521 -3.72 -46.44 27.06
N MET A 522 -4.16 -47.59 26.50
CA MET A 522 -5.47 -48.29 26.53
C MET A 522 -6.28 -48.22 25.21
N ARG A 523 -6.91 -49.32 24.72
CA ARG A 523 -7.13 -50.65 25.32
C ARG A 523 -7.24 -51.78 24.28
N SER A 524 -6.72 -52.94 24.66
CA SER A 524 -6.64 -54.24 23.99
C SER A 524 -7.75 -54.68 22.99
N ARG A 525 -7.30 -55.23 21.85
CA ARG A 525 -7.49 -56.66 21.45
C ARG A 525 -6.52 -57.05 20.32
N GLY A 526 -6.13 -58.32 20.24
CA GLY A 526 -5.14 -58.86 19.28
C GLY A 526 -5.67 -58.97 17.83
N ARG A 527 -4.90 -59.47 16.86
CA ARG A 527 -4.12 -60.72 16.94
C ARG A 527 -3.17 -60.92 15.73
N GLU A 528 -2.00 -61.53 15.98
CA GLU A 528 -1.03 -62.21 15.08
C GLU A 528 -0.52 -61.54 13.78
N SER A 529 0.79 -61.68 13.57
CA SER A 529 1.57 -61.28 12.39
C SER A 529 1.81 -62.44 11.41
N VAL A 530 1.84 -62.16 10.11
CA VAL A 530 2.66 -62.92 9.13
C VAL A 530 3.26 -61.93 8.12
N VAL A 531 4.53 -62.13 7.77
CA VAL A 531 5.22 -61.43 6.67
C VAL A 531 5.59 -62.45 5.60
N ARG A 532 5.31 -62.15 4.32
CA ARG A 532 6.11 -62.66 3.20
C ARG A 532 5.92 -61.89 1.88
N ASP A 533 6.93 -62.04 1.02
CA ASP A 533 7.21 -61.28 -0.19
C ASP A 533 6.71 -61.98 -1.48
N ARG A 534 6.43 -61.17 -2.51
CA ARG A 534 6.81 -61.29 -3.95
C ARG A 534 5.88 -60.39 -4.80
N GLU A 535 6.40 -59.48 -5.62
CA GLU A 535 7.15 -59.64 -6.90
C GLU A 535 6.23 -60.08 -8.05
N ASP A 536 6.02 -59.12 -8.97
CA ASP A 536 5.65 -59.25 -10.40
C ASP A 536 4.26 -59.87 -10.73
N GLU A 537 3.67 -59.68 -11.91
CA GLU A 537 4.19 -59.21 -13.20
C GLU A 537 3.16 -58.34 -13.98
N PHE A 538 3.58 -57.70 -15.07
CA PHE A 538 2.69 -57.02 -16.05
C PHE A 538 2.05 -58.05 -16.99
N ASP A 539 0.89 -57.72 -17.59
CA ASP A 539 0.77 -57.81 -19.06
C ASP A 539 -0.43 -57.02 -19.60
N GLU A 540 -0.38 -56.72 -20.90
CA GLU A 540 -1.44 -56.09 -21.71
C GLU A 540 -2.18 -57.15 -22.55
N ASP A 541 -3.43 -56.90 -22.95
CA ASP A 541 -4.09 -57.68 -24.01
C ASP A 541 -5.19 -56.85 -24.70
N ASN A 542 -5.46 -57.12 -26.00
CA ASN A 542 -6.35 -56.29 -26.83
C ASN A 542 -7.10 -57.09 -27.93
N ASP A 543 -8.12 -56.43 -28.51
CA ASP A 543 -8.80 -56.70 -29.80
C ASP A 543 -9.93 -57.76 -29.93
N GLU A 544 -10.73 -57.49 -30.99
CA GLU A 544 -11.70 -58.31 -31.75
C GLU A 544 -13.19 -58.50 -31.32
N LEU A 545 -14.03 -57.66 -31.94
CA LEU A 545 -15.22 -57.97 -32.79
C LEU A 545 -16.54 -58.58 -32.23
N GLY A 546 -17.66 -57.95 -32.65
CA GLY A 546 -19.06 -58.46 -32.59
C GLY A 546 -20.07 -57.41 -33.10
N ALA A 547 -21.17 -57.79 -33.79
CA ALA A 547 -22.02 -56.85 -34.56
C ALA A 547 -23.54 -57.13 -34.57
N GLU A 548 -24.30 -56.24 -35.24
CA GLU A 548 -25.75 -56.23 -35.56
C GLU A 548 -26.75 -55.78 -34.46
N GLY A 549 -27.95 -55.26 -34.85
CA GLY A 549 -29.04 -54.94 -33.88
C GLY A 549 -30.08 -53.82 -34.18
N ALA A 550 -30.45 -53.54 -35.44
CA ALA A 550 -31.21 -52.35 -35.89
C ALA A 550 -32.56 -51.93 -35.21
N ARG A 551 -32.89 -50.62 -35.38
CA ARG A 551 -34.18 -50.01 -35.85
C ARG A 551 -35.18 -49.29 -34.89
N LEU A 552 -35.77 -48.20 -35.43
CA LEU A 552 -37.11 -47.58 -35.22
C LEU A 552 -37.38 -46.44 -34.18
N THR A 553 -37.21 -45.19 -34.66
CA THR A 553 -38.20 -44.08 -34.73
C THR A 553 -39.08 -43.65 -33.52
N GLY A 554 -39.02 -42.35 -33.19
CA GLY A 554 -40.08 -41.59 -32.52
C GLY A 554 -39.78 -40.08 -32.42
N HIS A 555 -40.63 -39.20 -32.97
CA HIS A 555 -40.42 -37.73 -32.92
C HIS A 555 -41.10 -37.09 -31.70
N GLY A 556 -40.49 -36.04 -31.13
CA GLY A 556 -41.06 -35.16 -30.11
C GLY A 556 -40.34 -33.81 -30.07
N VAL A 557 -40.99 -32.76 -30.58
CA VAL A 557 -40.37 -31.43 -30.82
C VAL A 557 -40.02 -30.67 -29.55
N GLY A 558 -38.87 -29.98 -29.56
CA GLY A 558 -38.46 -28.96 -28.59
C GLY A 558 -37.61 -27.90 -29.32
N PHE A 559 -37.65 -26.64 -28.88
CA PHE A 559 -37.05 -25.52 -29.61
C PHE A 559 -35.53 -25.38 -29.38
N HIS A 560 -34.85 -24.83 -30.39
CA HIS A 560 -33.42 -24.51 -30.37
C HIS A 560 -33.09 -23.36 -29.39
N ASP A 561 -32.07 -23.55 -28.56
CA ASP A 561 -31.08 -22.49 -28.31
C ASP A 561 -30.23 -22.31 -29.58
N GLY A 562 -29.82 -21.08 -29.88
CA GLY A 562 -29.18 -20.78 -31.17
C GLY A 562 -28.25 -19.58 -31.15
N PHE A 563 -27.04 -19.76 -30.59
CA PHE A 563 -25.83 -19.15 -31.16
C PHE A 563 -24.58 -19.94 -30.74
N LEU A 564 -23.67 -20.19 -31.71
CA LEU A 564 -22.47 -21.03 -31.66
C LEU A 564 -22.61 -22.52 -32.05
N GLU A 565 -23.05 -22.74 -33.30
CA GLU A 565 -22.35 -23.67 -34.21
C GLU A 565 -20.98 -23.02 -34.58
N ASP A 566 -19.91 -23.72 -34.96
CA ASP A 566 -19.82 -24.78 -35.99
C ASP A 566 -19.13 -26.10 -35.55
N ASP A 567 -19.56 -27.20 -36.17
CA ASP A 567 -18.82 -28.42 -36.56
C ASP A 567 -18.05 -29.28 -35.51
N ASP A 568 -18.84 -30.07 -34.76
CA ASP A 568 -18.87 -31.55 -34.65
C ASP A 568 -17.80 -32.45 -35.37
N PRO A 569 -17.65 -33.76 -35.05
CA PRO A 569 -18.56 -34.62 -34.28
C PRO A 569 -17.97 -35.40 -33.08
N ALA A 570 -18.86 -35.87 -32.20
CA ALA A 570 -18.50 -36.57 -30.96
C ALA A 570 -18.94 -38.05 -30.89
N SER A 571 -18.11 -38.89 -30.25
CA SER A 571 -18.52 -39.97 -29.33
C SER A 571 -17.27 -40.58 -28.66
N ALA A 572 -17.32 -41.19 -27.46
CA ALA A 572 -18.48 -41.60 -26.67
C ALA A 572 -18.44 -41.10 -25.21
N ARG A 573 -19.60 -41.11 -24.54
CA ARG A 573 -19.73 -40.92 -23.08
C ARG A 573 -19.99 -42.25 -22.37
N SER A 574 -19.30 -42.46 -21.26
CA SER A 574 -19.65 -43.47 -20.24
C SER A 574 -20.49 -42.81 -19.11
N PRO A 575 -21.11 -43.57 -18.18
CA PRO A 575 -22.31 -43.09 -17.46
C PRO A 575 -22.05 -42.15 -16.28
N ASN A 576 -22.94 -41.18 -16.09
CA ASN A 576 -23.02 -40.35 -14.88
C ASN A 576 -23.44 -41.18 -13.65
N ARG A 577 -22.71 -41.02 -12.54
CA ARG A 577 -23.25 -41.21 -11.19
C ARG A 577 -23.62 -39.83 -10.64
N PRO A 578 -24.81 -39.61 -10.03
CA PRO A 578 -25.10 -38.38 -9.32
C PRO A 578 -24.28 -38.29 -8.03
N TYR A 579 -23.63 -37.15 -7.81
CA TYR A 579 -23.06 -36.76 -6.51
C TYR A 579 -24.20 -36.38 -5.55
N ARG A 580 -24.03 -36.59 -4.24
CA ARG A 580 -25.14 -36.48 -3.26
C ARG A 580 -24.65 -35.92 -1.92
N ASP A 581 -24.95 -34.65 -1.68
CA ASP A 581 -24.77 -33.98 -0.39
C ASP A 581 -26.09 -33.94 0.39
N ASP A 582 -26.36 -34.99 1.18
CA ASP A 582 -27.40 -34.99 2.22
C ASP A 582 -26.72 -35.06 3.61
N PRO A 583 -26.83 -34.04 4.47
CA PRO A 583 -26.36 -34.15 5.85
C PRO A 583 -27.28 -35.08 6.67
N PRO A 584 -26.75 -35.86 7.63
CA PRO A 584 -27.54 -36.83 8.39
C PRO A 584 -28.59 -36.14 9.27
N SER A 585 -29.83 -36.63 9.20
CA SER A 585 -30.96 -36.13 9.97
C SER A 585 -30.80 -36.39 11.47
N TYR A 586 -30.96 -35.36 12.29
CA TYR A 586 -31.14 -35.52 13.74
C TYR A 586 -32.49 -36.20 14.03
N ASP A 587 -32.46 -37.30 14.77
CA ASP A 587 -33.66 -38.05 15.15
C ASP A 587 -34.42 -37.38 16.32
N HIS A 588 -35.74 -37.27 16.19
CA HIS A 588 -36.62 -36.60 17.15
C HIS A 588 -37.28 -37.59 18.10
N THR A 589 -36.59 -37.96 19.18
CA THR A 589 -37.22 -38.70 20.29
C THR A 589 -38.08 -37.77 21.16
N PRO A 590 -39.34 -38.14 21.48
CA PRO A 590 -40.27 -37.24 22.16
C PRO A 590 -40.04 -37.18 23.68
N ARG A 591 -40.10 -35.97 24.25
CA ARG A 591 -40.12 -35.78 25.71
C ARG A 591 -41.38 -36.38 26.32
N ARG A 592 -41.23 -37.31 27.27
CA ARG A 592 -42.30 -37.69 28.23
C ARG A 592 -42.19 -36.82 29.49
N SER A 593 -43.33 -36.42 30.02
CA SER A 593 -43.47 -35.67 31.27
C SER A 593 -43.57 -36.59 32.50
N LEU A 594 -43.66 -35.97 33.69
CA LEU A 594 -43.75 -36.56 35.04
C LEU A 594 -42.39 -36.94 35.66
N ASP A 595 -42.18 -36.87 36.97
CA ASP A 595 -42.61 -35.89 38.00
C ASP A 595 -41.80 -36.19 39.28
N ARG A 596 -41.85 -35.28 40.27
CA ARG A 596 -41.38 -35.42 41.68
C ARG A 596 -40.73 -36.74 42.15
N ALA A 597 -39.49 -36.64 42.63
CA ALA A 597 -39.12 -36.93 44.02
C ALA A 597 -37.84 -36.17 44.39
#